data_AF-A0A2S3QIW2-F1
#
_entry.id   AF-A0A2S3QIW2-F1
#
_cell.length_a   1.000
_cell.length_b   1.000
_cell.length_c   1.000
_cell.angle_alpha   90.00
_cell.angle_beta   90.00
_cell.angle_gamma   90.00
#
_symmetry.space_group_name_H-M   'P 1'
#
loop_
_entity.id
_entity.type
_entity.pdbx_description
1 polymer ?
#
loop_
_entity_poly.entity_id
_entity_poly.type
_entity_poly.pdbx_seq_one_letter_code
_entity_poly.pdbx_strand_id
1 'polypeptide(L)' 'MQHLTFGVDSLTEAQNLKNILWDSYEVRGEVEIIPQEHDKYRVNVISEKDLTPSQLEKLPGKQG' A
#
# COMPACT_ATOMS: atom_id res chain seq x y z
N MET A 1 7.48 -9.87 -9.71
CA MET A 1 6.35 -8.93 -9.52
C MET A 1 5.64 -9.33 -8.25
N GLN A 2 5.61 -8.42 -7.27
CA GLN A 2 5.05 -8.66 -5.95
C GLN A 2 3.66 -8.04 -5.88
N HIS A 3 2.70 -8.78 -5.35
CA HIS A 3 1.35 -8.27 -5.08
C HIS A 3 1.21 -8.05 -3.58
N LEU A 4 0.88 -6.82 -3.18
CA LEU A 4 0.70 -6.45 -1.79
C LEU A 4 -0.69 -5.86 -1.60
N THR A 5 -1.35 -6.20 -0.50
CA THR A 5 -2.67 -5.68 -0.14
C THR A 5 -2.62 -5.11 1.27
N PHE A 6 -3.14 -3.90 1.43
CA PHE A 6 -3.19 -3.17 2.69
C PHE A 6 -4.62 -2.76 3.00
N GLY A 7 -4.99 -2.76 4.28
CA GLY A 7 -6.25 -2.20 4.78
C GLY A 7 -5.96 -0.99 5.66
N VAL A 8 -6.58 0.14 5.36
CA VAL A 8 -6.43 1.40 6.09
C VAL A 8 -7.79 2.01 6.42
N ASP A 9 -7.86 2.86 7.44
CA ASP A 9 -9.12 3.36 8.00
C ASP A 9 -9.47 4.78 7.48
N SER A 10 -8.71 5.29 6.50
CA SER A 10 -9.05 6.56 5.83
C SER A 10 -8.42 6.68 4.43
N LEU A 11 -9.03 7.53 3.60
CA LEU A 11 -8.48 7.87 2.28
C LEU A 11 -7.11 8.55 2.40
N THR A 12 -6.92 9.38 3.42
CA THR A 12 -5.66 10.08 3.69
C THR A 12 -4.54 9.09 3.96
N GLU A 13 -4.78 8.03 4.76
CA GLU A 13 -3.81 6.96 4.98
C GLU A 13 -3.52 6.18 3.70
N ALA A 14 -4.53 5.89 2.88
CA ALA A 14 -4.34 5.20 1.60
C ALA A 14 -3.45 6.02 0.64
N GLN A 15 -3.68 7.33 0.57
CA GLN A 15 -2.86 8.23 -0.23
C GLN A 15 -1.44 8.36 0.30
N ASN A 16 -1.27 8.43 1.63
CA ASN A 16 0.05 8.48 2.25
C ASN A 16 0.84 7.19 1.99
N LEU A 17 0.19 6.02 2.11
CA LEU A 17 0.79 4.73 1.77
C LEU A 17 1.26 4.70 0.32
N LYS A 18 0.43 5.15 -0.63
CA LYS A 18 0.82 5.27 -2.04
C LYS A 18 2.06 6.15 -2.21
N ASN A 19 2.10 7.31 -1.56
CA ASN A 19 3.24 8.24 -1.68
C ASN A 19 4.52 7.64 -1.08
N ILE A 20 4.45 6.98 0.08
CA ILE A 20 5.61 6.29 0.68
C ILE A 20 6.15 5.21 -0.27
N LEU A 21 5.27 4.39 -0.84
CA LEU A 21 5.65 3.36 -1.81
C LEU A 21 6.32 3.96 -3.04
N TRP A 22 5.78 5.05 -3.57
CA TRP A 22 6.28 5.69 -4.78
C TRP A 22 7.58 6.48 -4.59
N ASP A 23 7.64 7.26 -3.52
CA ASP A 23 8.72 8.24 -3.28
C ASP A 23 9.86 7.64 -2.45
N SER A 24 9.53 6.90 -1.39
CA SER A 24 10.55 6.35 -0.47
C SER A 24 11.07 5.00 -0.93
N TYR A 25 10.18 4.18 -1.47
CA TYR A 25 10.52 2.83 -1.89
C TYR A 25 10.66 2.67 -3.38
N GLU A 26 10.44 3.70 -4.20
CA GLU A 26 10.50 3.64 -5.66
C GLU A 26 9.78 2.41 -6.23
N VAL A 27 8.65 2.05 -5.63
CA VAL A 27 7.76 1.04 -6.18
C VAL A 27 7.14 1.65 -7.43
N ARG A 28 7.40 1.01 -8.57
CA ARG A 28 6.83 1.32 -9.87
C ARG A 28 5.91 0.19 -10.25
N GLY A 29 4.79 0.54 -10.90
CA GLY A 29 3.70 -0.37 -11.21
C GLY A 29 2.34 0.26 -10.93
N GLU A 30 1.35 -0.57 -10.59
CA GLU A 30 -0.04 -0.16 -10.39
C GLU A 30 -0.39 -0.07 -8.90
N VAL A 31 -1.06 1.01 -8.50
CA VAL A 31 -1.64 1.17 -7.17
C VAL A 31 -3.13 1.46 -7.33
N GLU A 32 -3.95 0.60 -6.75
CA GLU A 32 -5.40 0.73 -6.74
C GLU A 32 -5.87 0.99 -5.31
N ILE A 33 -6.63 2.07 -5.11
CA ILE A 33 -7.29 2.39 -3.83
C ILE A 33 -8.77 2.10 -4.00
N ILE A 34 -9.28 1.13 -3.25
CA ILE A 34 -10.66 0.66 -3.32
C ILE A 34 -11.38 1.07 -2.03
N PRO A 35 -12.36 2.00 -2.09
CA PRO A 35 -13.22 2.29 -0.95
C PRO A 35 -13.96 1.03 -0.49
N GLN A 36 -14.09 0.85 0.82
CA GLN A 36 -14.82 -0.24 1.47
C GLN A 36 -15.91 0.36 2.38
N GLU A 37 -16.74 -0.51 2.95
CA GLU A 37 -17.73 -0.08 3.95
C GLU A 37 -17.06 0.53 5.20
N HIS A 38 -17.79 1.38 5.91
CA HIS A 38 -17.35 2.01 7.17
C HIS A 38 -16.07 2.85 7.05
N ASP A 39 -15.95 3.65 5.98
CA ASP A 39 -14.81 4.55 5.73
C ASP A 39 -13.45 3.85 5.65
N LYS A 40 -13.44 2.54 5.41
CA LYS A 40 -12.22 1.77 5.20
C LYS A 40 -11.80 1.81 3.74
N TYR A 41 -10.51 1.59 3.50
CA TYR A 41 -9.94 1.54 2.17
C TYR A 41 -9.00 0.34 2.05
N ARG A 42 -9.09 -0.35 0.93
CA ARG A 42 -8.11 -1.37 0.54
C ARG A 42 -7.14 -0.76 -0.47
N VAL A 43 -5.84 -0.96 -0.28
CA VAL A 43 -4.81 -0.54 -1.23
C VAL A 43 -4.16 -1.80 -1.80
N ASN A 44 -4.34 -2.03 -3.10
CA ASN A 44 -3.66 -3.07 -3.84
C ASN A 44 -2.45 -2.46 -4.55
N VAL A 45 -1.31 -3.14 -4.49
CA VAL A 45 -0.06 -2.67 -5.09
C VAL A 45 0.53 -3.81 -5.89
N ILE A 46 0.69 -3.59 -7.20
CA ILE A 46 1.48 -4.45 -8.07
C ILE A 46 2.85 -3.78 -8.21
N SER A 47 3.84 -4.34 -7.53
CA SER A 47 5.20 -3.82 -7.55
C SER A 47 6.05 -4.58 -8.57
N GLU A 48 6.75 -3.84 -9.43
CA GLU A 48 7.75 -4.38 -10.35
C GLU A 48 8.97 -4.97 -9.62
N LYS A 49 9.19 -4.57 -8.36
CA LYS A 49 10.26 -5.09 -7.49
C LYS A 49 9.75 -5.68 -6.18
N ASP A 50 10.51 -6.59 -5.59
CA ASP A 50 10.15 -7.18 -4.32
C ASP A 50 10.64 -6.29 -3.15
N LEU A 51 9.71 -5.89 -2.28
CA LEU A 51 10.03 -5.22 -1.02
C LEU A 51 10.46 -6.24 0.03
N THR A 52 11.49 -5.89 0.80
CA THR A 52 11.99 -6.73 1.88
C THR A 52 11.00 -6.77 3.06
N PRO A 53 11.03 -7.84 3.90
CA PRO A 53 10.16 -7.93 5.07
C PRO A 53 10.24 -6.69 5.99
N SER A 54 11.46 -6.20 6.25
CA SER A 54 11.69 -5.03 7.10
C SER A 54 11.19 -3.71 6.50
N GLN A 55 11.03 -3.62 5.17
CA GLN A 55 10.38 -2.48 4.52
C GLN A 55 8.85 -2.61 4.66
N LEU A 56 8.31 -3.81 4.46
CA LEU A 56 6.88 -4.07 4.59
C LEU A 56 6.35 -3.81 6.01
N GLU A 57 7.14 -4.10 7.05
CA GLU A 57 6.78 -3.81 8.45
C GLU A 57 6.66 -2.33 8.79
N LYS A 58 7.27 -1.45 7.98
CA LYS A 58 7.22 0.00 8.17
C LYS A 58 6.03 0.64 7.45
N LEU A 59 5.30 -0.13 6.63
CA LEU A 59 4.17 0.37 5.86
C LEU A 59 2.88 0.35 6.70
N PRO A 60 2.10 1.44 6.68
CA PRO A 60 0.81 1.47 7.37
C PRO A 60 -0.19 0.49 6.73
N GLY A 61 -1.08 -0.06 7.55
CA GLY A 61 -2.20 -0.88 7.07
C GLY A 61 -1.83 -2.28 6.58
N LYS A 62 -0.62 -2.78 6.88
CA LYS A 62 -0.26 -4.17 6.58
C LYS A 62 -1.18 -5.10 7.38
N GLN A 63 -2.08 -5.79 6.68
CA GLN A 63 -2.72 -6.97 7.25
C GLN A 63 -1.75 -8.13 7.06
N GLY A 64 -1.42 -8.80 8.16
CA GLY A 64 -0.60 -10.01 8.16
C GLY A 64 -1.25 -11.15 7.40
#